data_AF-A0A8S3YX87-F1
#
_entry.id   AF-A0A8S3YX87-F1
#
_cell.length_a   1.000
_cell.length_b   1.000
_cell.length_c   1.000
_cell.angle_alpha   90.00
_cell.angle_beta   90.00
_cell.angle_gamma   90.00
#
_symmetry.space_group_name_H-M   'P 1'
#
loop_
_entity.id
_entity.type
_entity.pdbx_description
1 polymer ?
#
loop_
_entity_poly.entity_id
_entity_poly.type
_entity_poly.pdbx_seq_one_letter_code
_entity_poly.pdbx_strand_id
1 'polypeptide(L)'
;MFVDVLPRWERYTYWVCSLSSLAYCVFSVFQEGERHKDRYLDDGLLTGWSWIGRPKDNTHLGWFIWMNTVWTALSWNVIHVMLSQACRFCQANGQIRQLLLTMASLCFLCSVYGIRIVTILLVIATIMYLLSLQDRLRLIWLLAIALMFSRFLDFVDKFEAQYLLLEDILMYTQFHISVSTFCIKIISFGLEKRKYRDQQTNTKKTDRESSGQTFASSGTSKNKSTHSMNSVNEINAEMDIVESDPTFLDSLFYLFYYPTFFWGPFYEYCHFHNQVKSSFKTLILTESFYDVTKQLIKIVFFMFFIELHAHFLYYTRIGYDEELLESVSDWTFYGIIYCHSCYFHTKYFITYGFGIQLSRLDGIAPVSAPRCIHFSYSGADLWKSFDEGIYIFLKKCIFIPLGGSRRGVLRQLLISGLCFVFMIFWHGAGKKIIIWGVVNYFTCVLEIAGSRLSKSDFGVRVKSHLSPAMILRLKALLHYPVYMMLLLTGYYFFFTRHVGWIAFSKMTFQ
;
A
#
# COMPACT_ATOMS: atom_id res chain seq x y z
N MET A 1 23.57 -6.78 11.07
CA MET A 1 24.80 -6.72 11.89
C MET A 1 24.45 -6.65 13.38
N PHE A 2 23.72 -7.66 13.91
CA PHE A 2 23.34 -7.76 15.35
C PHE A 2 23.42 -9.20 15.88
N VAL A 3 23.91 -10.14 15.07
CA VAL A 3 23.82 -11.59 15.37
C VAL A 3 24.62 -11.95 16.62
N ASP A 4 25.60 -11.14 17.06
CA ASP A 4 26.47 -11.49 18.20
C ASP A 4 26.37 -10.53 19.39
N VAL A 5 25.33 -9.68 19.46
CA VAL A 5 25.14 -8.76 20.61
C VAL A 5 24.58 -9.47 21.84
N LEU A 6 23.75 -10.51 21.64
CA LEU A 6 23.20 -11.32 22.72
C LEU A 6 23.84 -12.71 22.76
N PRO A 7 24.09 -13.27 23.96
CA PRO A 7 24.47 -14.67 24.13
C PRO A 7 23.57 -15.62 23.34
N ARG A 8 24.17 -16.70 22.82
CA ARG A 8 23.42 -17.70 22.03
C ARG A 8 22.24 -18.27 22.81
N TRP A 9 22.45 -18.66 24.06
CA TRP A 9 21.40 -19.24 24.90
C TRP A 9 20.19 -18.32 25.02
N GLU A 10 20.40 -17.02 25.21
CA GLU A 10 19.32 -16.02 25.35
C GLU A 10 18.52 -15.88 24.05
N ARG A 11 19.21 -15.85 22.90
CA ARG A 11 18.54 -15.85 21.59
C ARG A 11 17.71 -17.10 21.38
N TYR A 12 18.26 -18.27 21.72
CA TYR A 12 17.52 -19.54 21.63
C TYR A 12 16.31 -19.54 22.57
N THR A 13 16.44 -19.05 23.81
CA THR A 13 15.33 -18.91 24.74
C THR A 13 14.23 -18.02 24.16
N TYR A 14 14.56 -16.85 23.60
CA TYR A 14 13.57 -15.98 22.96
C TYR A 14 12.87 -16.64 21.77
N TRP A 15 13.62 -17.36 20.92
CA TRP A 15 13.03 -18.10 19.81
C TRP A 15 12.09 -19.20 20.28
N VAL A 16 12.50 -20.01 21.25
CA VAL A 16 11.68 -21.10 21.80
C VAL A 16 10.44 -20.54 22.47
N CYS A 17 10.58 -19.59 23.39
CA CYS A 17 9.44 -18.97 24.08
C CYS A 17 8.47 -18.32 23.09
N SER A 18 8.97 -17.57 22.11
CA SER A 18 8.11 -16.91 21.11
C SER A 18 7.40 -17.93 20.22
N LEU A 19 8.09 -18.94 19.68
CA LEU A 19 7.48 -19.94 18.82
C LEU A 19 6.48 -20.81 19.56
N SER A 20 6.81 -21.24 20.78
CA SER A 20 5.90 -22.03 21.62
C SER A 20 4.67 -21.22 22.03
N SER A 21 4.83 -19.94 22.38
CA SER A 21 3.70 -19.05 22.70
C SER A 21 2.78 -18.85 21.50
N LEU A 22 3.35 -18.58 20.32
CA LEU A 22 2.57 -18.42 19.09
C LEU A 22 1.88 -19.71 18.67
N ALA A 23 2.55 -20.86 18.77
CA ALA A 23 1.96 -22.16 18.49
C ALA A 23 0.79 -22.45 19.45
N TYR A 24 0.95 -22.12 20.73
CA TYR A 24 -0.12 -22.26 21.71
C TYR A 24 -1.30 -21.32 21.42
N CYS A 25 -1.05 -20.04 21.10
CA CYS A 25 -2.11 -19.11 20.67
C CYS A 25 -2.91 -19.66 19.48
N VAL A 26 -2.23 -20.13 18.44
CA VAL A 26 -2.86 -20.70 17.24
C VAL A 26 -3.67 -21.95 17.59
N PHE A 27 -3.13 -22.80 18.47
CA PHE A 27 -3.83 -23.99 18.95
C PHE A 27 -5.07 -23.64 19.78
N SER A 28 -5.01 -22.62 20.65
CA SER A 28 -6.16 -22.12 21.40
C SER A 28 -7.25 -21.58 20.47
N VAL A 29 -6.89 -20.86 19.40
CA VAL A 29 -7.84 -20.43 18.35
C VAL A 29 -8.50 -21.63 17.66
N PHE A 30 -7.72 -22.66 17.32
CA PHE A 30 -8.26 -23.91 16.76
C PHE A 30 -9.26 -24.57 17.71
N GLN A 31 -8.92 -24.69 18.99
CA GLN A 31 -9.80 -25.30 20.00
C GLN A 31 -11.11 -24.55 20.16
N GLU A 32 -11.06 -23.22 20.26
CA GLU A 32 -12.28 -22.39 20.37
C GLU A 32 -13.10 -22.45 19.09
N GLY A 33 -12.44 -22.51 17.92
CA GLY A 33 -13.09 -22.77 16.64
C GLY A 33 -13.83 -24.09 16.62
N GLU A 34 -13.22 -25.19 17.07
CA GLU A 34 -13.87 -26.49 17.13
C GLU A 34 -15.03 -26.56 18.12
N ARG A 35 -14.90 -25.87 19.27
CA ARG A 35 -15.92 -25.83 20.31
C ARG A 35 -17.19 -25.11 19.85
N HIS A 36 -17.02 -24.07 19.04
CA HIS A 36 -18.12 -23.18 18.64
C HIS A 36 -18.51 -23.29 17.17
N LYS A 37 -17.93 -24.19 16.37
CA LYS A 37 -18.21 -24.30 14.93
C LYS A 37 -19.69 -24.48 14.59
N ASP A 38 -20.42 -25.24 15.41
CA ASP A 38 -21.84 -25.52 15.18
C ASP A 38 -22.69 -24.25 15.37
N ARG A 39 -22.24 -23.28 16.19
CA ARG A 39 -22.86 -21.96 16.35
C ARG A 39 -22.85 -21.16 15.05
N TYR A 40 -21.92 -21.44 14.13
CA TYR A 40 -21.63 -20.63 12.95
C TYR A 40 -22.01 -21.29 11.62
N LEU A 41 -22.60 -22.48 11.63
CA LEU A 41 -22.99 -23.20 10.40
C LEU A 41 -24.02 -22.43 9.57
N ASP A 42 -24.92 -21.68 10.22
CA ASP A 42 -25.94 -20.87 9.56
C ASP A 42 -25.55 -19.39 9.40
N ASP A 43 -24.46 -18.95 10.03
CA ASP A 43 -23.98 -17.55 10.00
C ASP A 43 -22.45 -17.47 9.98
N GLY A 44 -21.89 -17.59 8.76
CA GLY A 44 -20.49 -17.24 8.46
C GLY A 44 -19.61 -18.41 7.99
N LEU A 45 -19.96 -19.65 8.31
CA LEU A 45 -19.31 -20.82 7.75
C LEU A 45 -20.05 -21.33 6.51
N LEU A 46 -19.30 -21.75 5.48
CA LEU A 46 -19.84 -22.41 4.30
C LEU A 46 -19.55 -23.90 4.32
N THR A 47 -20.30 -24.66 3.52
CA THR A 47 -19.92 -26.03 3.16
C THR A 47 -18.51 -26.01 2.58
N GLY A 48 -17.61 -26.75 3.24
CA GLY A 48 -16.22 -26.80 2.84
C GLY A 48 -15.92 -27.85 1.78
N TRP A 49 -14.64 -28.16 1.61
CA TRP A 49 -14.21 -29.14 0.62
C TRP A 49 -14.62 -30.56 1.03
N SER A 50 -15.25 -31.29 0.10
CA SER A 50 -15.79 -32.62 0.33
C SER A 50 -14.76 -33.62 0.86
N TRP A 51 -13.51 -33.51 0.44
CA TRP A 51 -12.40 -34.38 0.86
C TRP A 51 -11.78 -34.00 2.21
N ILE A 52 -12.02 -32.78 2.71
CA ILE A 52 -11.64 -32.39 4.07
C ILE A 52 -12.78 -32.72 5.04
N GLY A 53 -14.04 -32.57 4.61
CA GLY A 53 -15.22 -32.83 5.43
C GLY A 53 -15.41 -31.82 6.57
N ARG A 54 -14.83 -30.62 6.45
CA ARG A 54 -14.93 -29.55 7.46
C ARG A 54 -15.51 -28.27 6.86
N PRO A 55 -16.32 -27.50 7.60
CA PRO A 55 -16.82 -26.21 7.11
C PRO A 55 -15.67 -25.24 6.83
N LYS A 56 -15.94 -24.18 6.06
CA LYS A 56 -14.96 -23.16 5.70
C LYS A 56 -15.40 -21.80 6.23
N ASP A 57 -14.52 -21.09 6.93
CA ASP A 57 -14.76 -19.69 7.30
C ASP A 57 -14.73 -18.80 6.05
N ASN A 58 -15.86 -18.15 5.76
CA ASN A 58 -16.00 -17.22 4.64
C ASN A 58 -16.34 -15.78 5.10
N THR A 59 -16.12 -15.47 6.37
CA THR A 59 -16.45 -14.16 6.96
C THR A 59 -15.48 -13.03 6.55
N HIS A 60 -14.39 -13.37 5.85
CA HIS A 60 -13.45 -12.35 5.35
C HIS A 60 -13.90 -11.79 3.99
N LEU A 61 -14.64 -10.67 4.04
CA LEU A 61 -15.23 -9.98 2.89
C LEU A 61 -14.23 -9.71 1.76
N GLY A 62 -13.04 -9.15 2.05
CA GLY A 62 -12.10 -8.76 0.99
C GLY A 62 -11.54 -9.94 0.19
N TRP A 63 -11.49 -11.13 0.78
CA TRP A 63 -11.03 -12.34 0.10
C TRP A 63 -12.15 -12.99 -0.67
N PHE A 64 -13.36 -13.01 -0.10
CA PHE A 64 -14.56 -13.38 -0.83
C PHE A 64 -14.72 -12.55 -2.11
N ILE A 65 -14.57 -11.22 -2.00
CA ILE A 65 -14.58 -10.29 -3.14
C ILE A 65 -13.54 -10.71 -4.21
N TRP A 66 -12.30 -10.96 -3.79
CA TRP A 66 -11.23 -11.30 -4.69
C TRP A 66 -11.44 -12.67 -5.36
N MET A 67 -11.83 -13.70 -4.61
CA MET A 67 -12.10 -15.05 -5.13
C MET A 67 -13.25 -15.09 -6.12
N ASN A 68 -14.29 -14.26 -5.95
CA ASN A 68 -15.36 -14.15 -6.94
C ASN A 68 -14.92 -13.43 -8.23
N THR A 69 -13.87 -12.60 -8.16
CA THR A 69 -13.39 -11.82 -9.31
C THR A 69 -12.24 -12.51 -10.05
N VAL A 70 -11.41 -13.30 -9.35
CA VAL A 70 -10.17 -13.87 -9.90
C VAL A 70 -10.42 -14.79 -11.10
N TRP A 71 -11.51 -15.54 -11.10
CA TRP A 71 -11.85 -16.44 -12.20
C TRP A 71 -12.20 -15.69 -13.48
N THR A 72 -12.96 -14.61 -13.36
CA THR A 72 -13.21 -13.68 -14.47
C THR A 72 -11.92 -13.01 -14.92
N ALA A 73 -11.07 -12.58 -13.99
CA ALA A 73 -9.79 -11.94 -14.31
C ALA A 73 -8.77 -12.90 -14.95
N LEU A 74 -8.88 -14.22 -14.76
CA LEU A 74 -7.91 -15.18 -15.27
C LEU A 74 -7.85 -15.20 -16.81
N SER A 75 -9.01 -15.18 -17.48
CA SER A 75 -9.06 -15.11 -18.95
C SER A 75 -8.45 -13.80 -19.46
N TRP A 76 -8.74 -12.69 -18.77
CA TRP A 76 -8.18 -11.38 -19.08
C TRP A 76 -6.68 -11.27 -18.80
N ASN A 77 -6.15 -11.98 -17.80
CA ASN A 77 -4.71 -12.11 -17.57
C ASN A 77 -4.02 -12.76 -18.77
N VAL A 78 -4.60 -13.84 -19.29
CA VAL A 78 -4.08 -14.53 -20.48
C VAL A 78 -4.16 -13.61 -21.70
N ILE A 79 -5.30 -12.95 -21.92
CA ILE A 79 -5.49 -12.01 -23.04
C ILE A 79 -4.47 -10.86 -22.96
N HIS A 80 -4.29 -10.26 -21.77
CA HIS A 80 -3.34 -9.17 -21.56
C HIS A 80 -1.91 -9.60 -21.90
N VAL A 81 -1.47 -10.74 -21.35
CA VAL A 81 -0.12 -11.27 -21.61
C VAL A 81 0.06 -11.59 -23.08
N MET A 82 -0.89 -12.29 -23.70
CA MET A 82 -0.84 -12.64 -25.13
C MET A 82 -0.78 -11.38 -26.00
N LEU A 83 -1.62 -10.38 -25.72
CA LEU A 83 -1.61 -9.11 -26.46
C LEU A 83 -0.29 -8.35 -26.28
N SER A 84 0.23 -8.30 -25.05
CA SER A 84 1.51 -7.64 -24.75
C SER A 84 2.68 -8.30 -25.47
N GLN A 85 2.74 -9.65 -25.44
CA GLN A 85 3.79 -10.40 -26.14
C GLN A 85 3.61 -10.39 -27.66
N ALA A 86 2.37 -10.42 -28.17
CA ALA A 86 2.10 -10.28 -29.61
C ALA A 86 2.57 -8.92 -30.12
N CYS A 87 2.29 -7.83 -29.39
CA CYS A 87 2.81 -6.50 -29.73
C CYS A 87 4.35 -6.48 -29.77
N ARG A 88 5.01 -7.17 -28.82
CA ARG A 88 6.47 -7.27 -28.78
C ARG A 88 7.01 -8.09 -29.96
N PHE A 89 6.41 -9.24 -30.26
CA PHE A 89 6.78 -10.13 -31.36
C PHE A 89 6.61 -9.46 -32.72
N CYS A 90 5.48 -8.76 -32.93
CA CYS A 90 5.21 -8.00 -34.14
C CYS A 90 5.99 -6.67 -34.23
N GLN A 91 6.87 -6.38 -33.27
CA GLN A 91 7.66 -5.14 -33.20
C GLN A 91 6.79 -3.89 -33.31
N ALA A 92 5.59 -3.93 -32.71
CA ALA A 92 4.67 -2.81 -32.73
C ALA A 92 5.33 -1.59 -32.07
N ASN A 93 5.13 -0.41 -32.67
CA ASN A 93 5.55 0.85 -32.07
C ASN A 93 5.04 0.94 -30.62
N GLY A 94 5.88 1.40 -29.69
CA GLY A 94 5.52 1.54 -28.28
C GLY A 94 4.21 2.30 -28.04
N GLN A 95 3.87 3.31 -28.84
CA GLN A 95 2.58 4.00 -28.75
C GLN A 95 1.40 3.12 -29.15
N ILE A 96 1.54 2.28 -30.19
CA ILE A 96 0.51 1.34 -30.62
C ILE A 96 0.31 0.26 -29.56
N ARG A 97 1.40 -0.29 -29.02
CA ARG A 97 1.34 -1.26 -27.92
C ARG A 97 0.63 -0.67 -26.70
N GLN A 98 0.97 0.55 -26.32
CA GLN A 98 0.32 1.28 -25.22
C GLN A 98 -1.17 1.50 -25.47
N LEU A 99 -1.56 1.88 -26.69
CA LEU A 99 -2.96 2.04 -27.08
C LEU A 99 -3.74 0.72 -26.98
N LEU A 100 -3.21 -0.35 -27.57
CA LEU A 100 -3.87 -1.67 -27.57
C LEU A 100 -4.05 -2.21 -26.14
N LEU A 101 -3.03 -2.09 -25.29
CA LEU A 101 -3.14 -2.50 -23.88
C LEU A 101 -4.09 -1.61 -23.08
N THR A 102 -4.16 -0.31 -23.38
CA THR A 102 -5.15 0.60 -22.77
C THR A 102 -6.56 0.18 -23.16
N MET A 103 -6.81 -0.10 -24.44
CA MET A 103 -8.11 -0.55 -24.93
C MET A 103 -8.51 -1.89 -24.31
N ALA A 104 -7.59 -2.85 -24.23
CA ALA A 104 -7.83 -4.13 -23.56
C ALA A 104 -8.18 -3.94 -22.07
N SER A 105 -7.49 -3.03 -21.38
CA SER A 105 -7.77 -2.71 -19.98
C SER A 105 -9.16 -2.09 -19.80
N LEU A 106 -9.58 -1.19 -20.70
CA LEU A 106 -10.93 -0.62 -20.69
C LEU A 106 -12.00 -1.67 -21.00
N CYS A 107 -11.77 -2.57 -21.95
CA CYS A 107 -12.67 -3.69 -22.23
C CYS A 107 -12.85 -4.60 -21.02
N PHE A 108 -11.74 -4.92 -20.32
CA PHE A 108 -11.81 -5.67 -19.08
C PHE A 108 -12.65 -4.94 -18.02
N LEU A 109 -12.38 -3.65 -17.80
CA LEU A 109 -13.12 -2.85 -16.83
C LEU A 109 -14.61 -2.77 -17.17
N CYS A 110 -14.97 -2.67 -18.46
CA CYS A 110 -16.36 -2.72 -18.90
C CYS A 110 -17.00 -4.07 -18.61
N SER A 111 -16.25 -5.18 -18.68
CA SER A 111 -16.77 -6.51 -18.36
C SER A 111 -17.01 -6.73 -16.87
N VAL A 112 -16.25 -6.04 -16.00
CA VAL A 112 -16.36 -6.16 -14.54
C VAL A 112 -17.34 -5.16 -13.94
N TYR A 113 -17.29 -3.89 -14.39
CA TYR A 113 -18.06 -2.79 -13.82
C TYR A 113 -19.22 -2.30 -14.70
N GLY A 114 -19.30 -2.77 -15.93
CA GLY A 114 -20.20 -2.20 -16.92
C GLY A 114 -19.72 -0.86 -17.48
N ILE A 115 -20.36 -0.45 -18.57
CA ILE A 115 -19.95 0.71 -19.36
C ILE A 115 -20.13 2.05 -18.62
N ARG A 116 -21.11 2.16 -17.71
CA ARG A 116 -21.45 3.42 -17.01
C ARG A 116 -20.30 3.89 -16.13
N ILE A 117 -19.75 2.98 -15.30
CA ILE A 117 -18.64 3.25 -14.39
C ILE A 117 -17.39 3.64 -15.18
N VAL A 118 -17.04 2.87 -16.22
CA VAL A 118 -15.87 3.15 -17.05
C VAL A 118 -15.98 4.50 -17.76
N THR A 119 -17.17 4.84 -18.25
CA THR A 119 -17.42 6.15 -18.87
C THR A 119 -17.18 7.30 -17.89
N ILE A 120 -17.67 7.18 -16.65
CA ILE A 120 -17.43 8.21 -15.62
C ILE A 120 -15.94 8.33 -15.28
N LEU A 121 -15.24 7.22 -15.11
CA LEU A 121 -13.80 7.24 -14.85
C LEU A 121 -13.02 7.87 -16.01
N LEU A 122 -13.42 7.63 -17.27
CA LEU A 122 -12.82 8.27 -18.45
C LEU A 122 -13.10 9.78 -18.49
N VAL A 123 -14.31 10.21 -18.14
CA VAL A 123 -14.65 11.63 -18.02
C VAL A 123 -13.79 12.30 -16.96
N ILE A 124 -13.66 11.68 -15.78
CA ILE A 124 -12.78 12.16 -14.71
C ILE A 124 -11.33 12.22 -15.18
N ALA A 125 -10.83 11.17 -15.84
CA ALA A 125 -9.47 11.14 -16.42
C ALA A 125 -9.24 12.32 -17.36
N THR A 126 -10.22 12.59 -18.23
CA THR A 126 -10.16 13.66 -19.22
C THR A 126 -10.13 15.02 -18.57
N ILE A 127 -11.06 15.30 -17.64
CA ILE A 127 -11.11 16.56 -16.89
C ILE A 127 -9.77 16.79 -16.16
N MET A 128 -9.26 15.76 -15.49
CA MET A 128 -8.02 15.87 -14.72
C MET A 128 -6.78 16.05 -15.61
N TYR A 129 -6.75 15.40 -16.78
CA TYR A 129 -5.71 15.65 -17.78
C TYR A 129 -5.76 17.10 -18.29
N LEU A 130 -6.94 17.63 -18.62
CA LEU A 130 -7.10 19.02 -19.05
C LEU A 130 -6.64 20.01 -17.97
N LEU A 131 -6.97 19.77 -16.70
CA LEU A 131 -6.48 20.56 -15.57
C LEU A 131 -4.95 20.47 -15.41
N SER A 132 -4.35 19.32 -15.72
CA SER A 132 -2.90 19.14 -15.70
C SER A 132 -2.19 19.95 -16.79
N LEU A 133 -2.80 20.17 -17.95
CA LEU A 133 -2.25 21.01 -19.02
C LEU A 133 -2.16 22.48 -18.61
N GLN A 134 -3.08 22.91 -17.73
CA GLN A 134 -3.16 24.28 -17.23
C GLN A 134 -2.35 24.50 -15.92
N ASP A 135 -1.57 23.50 -15.47
CA ASP A 135 -0.82 23.51 -14.22
C ASP A 135 -1.69 23.82 -12.97
N ARG A 136 -2.98 23.50 -13.02
CA ARG A 136 -3.95 23.76 -11.95
C ARG A 136 -3.91 22.66 -10.87
N LEU A 137 -2.73 22.38 -10.32
CA LEU A 137 -2.53 21.32 -9.33
C LEU A 137 -3.47 21.42 -8.12
N ARG A 138 -3.81 22.64 -7.68
CA ARG A 138 -4.76 22.84 -6.58
C ARG A 138 -6.16 22.32 -6.92
N LEU A 139 -6.62 22.53 -8.15
CA LEU A 139 -7.91 22.00 -8.61
C LEU A 139 -7.88 20.48 -8.72
N ILE A 140 -6.75 19.90 -9.18
CA ILE A 140 -6.56 18.44 -9.19
C ILE A 140 -6.71 17.85 -7.78
N TRP A 141 -6.06 18.44 -6.77
CA TRP A 141 -6.22 18.01 -5.38
C TRP A 141 -7.65 18.19 -4.87
N LEU A 142 -8.27 19.34 -5.14
CA LEU A 142 -9.64 19.63 -4.69
C LEU A 142 -10.65 18.65 -5.29
N LEU A 143 -10.54 18.34 -6.59
CA LEU A 143 -11.43 17.40 -7.27
C LEU A 143 -11.21 15.98 -6.76
N ALA A 144 -9.96 15.54 -6.57
CA ALA A 144 -9.65 14.22 -6.03
C ALA A 144 -10.17 14.06 -4.59
N ILE A 145 -9.99 15.06 -3.73
CA ILE A 145 -10.54 15.04 -2.37
C ILE A 145 -12.07 15.08 -2.41
N ALA A 146 -12.68 15.88 -3.29
CA ALA A 146 -14.14 15.94 -3.43
C ALA A 146 -14.74 14.60 -3.90
N LEU A 147 -14.08 13.91 -4.83
CA LEU A 147 -14.48 12.56 -5.28
C LEU A 147 -14.35 11.51 -4.17
N MET A 148 -13.28 11.58 -3.38
CA MET A 148 -13.14 10.71 -2.21
C MET A 148 -14.14 11.07 -1.10
N PHE A 149 -14.56 12.34 -1.03
CA PHE A 149 -15.51 12.83 -0.03
C PHE A 149 -16.97 12.61 -0.42
N SER A 150 -17.27 12.47 -1.71
CA SER A 150 -18.65 12.38 -2.22
C SER A 150 -19.44 11.25 -1.54
N ARG A 151 -18.80 10.11 -1.29
CA ARG A 151 -19.37 8.96 -0.59
C ARG A 151 -19.83 9.21 0.85
N PHE A 152 -19.44 10.32 1.48
CA PHE A 152 -19.91 10.70 2.83
C PHE A 152 -21.18 11.54 2.79
N LEU A 153 -21.57 11.99 1.61
CA LEU A 153 -22.81 12.71 1.40
C LEU A 153 -23.87 11.68 1.04
N ASP A 154 -24.74 11.33 1.98
CA ASP A 154 -25.79 10.30 1.81
C ASP A 154 -26.59 10.45 0.52
N PHE A 155 -26.85 11.69 0.08
CA PHE A 155 -27.57 11.95 -1.17
C PHE A 155 -26.75 11.57 -2.41
N VAL A 156 -25.43 11.82 -2.40
CA VAL A 156 -24.53 11.47 -3.51
C VAL A 156 -24.31 9.97 -3.53
N ASP A 157 -24.06 9.35 -2.39
CA ASP A 157 -23.86 7.91 -2.26
C ASP A 157 -25.07 7.12 -2.78
N LYS A 158 -26.29 7.50 -2.38
CA LYS A 158 -27.53 6.89 -2.89
C LYS A 158 -27.72 7.12 -4.39
N PHE A 159 -27.43 8.33 -4.87
CA PHE A 159 -27.53 8.65 -6.30
C PHE A 159 -26.53 7.84 -7.13
N GLU A 160 -25.26 7.78 -6.70
CA GLU A 160 -24.21 6.98 -7.32
C GLU A 160 -24.61 5.51 -7.35
N ALA A 161 -25.04 4.94 -6.22
CA ALA A 161 -25.48 3.55 -6.15
C ALA A 161 -26.63 3.24 -7.12
N GLN A 162 -27.64 4.12 -7.19
CA GLN A 162 -28.78 3.93 -8.08
C GLN A 162 -28.40 4.12 -9.57
N TYR A 163 -27.65 5.16 -9.91
CA TYR A 163 -27.31 5.49 -11.29
C TYR A 163 -26.30 4.49 -11.89
N LEU A 164 -25.30 4.10 -11.10
CA LEU A 164 -24.26 3.15 -11.47
C LEU A 164 -24.70 1.69 -11.36
N LEU A 165 -25.93 1.44 -10.89
CA LEU A 165 -26.48 0.11 -10.66
C LEU A 165 -25.61 -0.72 -9.71
N LEU A 166 -25.12 -0.15 -8.61
CA LEU A 166 -24.34 -0.85 -7.60
C LEU A 166 -25.26 -1.77 -6.77
N GLU A 167 -25.75 -2.84 -7.40
CA GLU A 167 -26.80 -3.73 -6.90
C GLU A 167 -26.39 -4.57 -5.69
N ASP A 168 -25.10 -4.90 -5.57
CA ASP A 168 -24.56 -5.69 -4.46
C ASP A 168 -23.39 -5.01 -3.74
N ILE A 169 -23.12 -5.51 -2.53
CA ILE A 169 -22.04 -5.01 -1.67
C ILE A 169 -20.65 -5.20 -2.30
N LEU A 170 -20.51 -6.19 -3.19
CA LEU A 170 -19.27 -6.52 -3.88
C LEU A 170 -18.90 -5.39 -4.85
N MET A 171 -19.79 -5.07 -5.78
CA MET A 171 -19.60 -4.05 -6.79
C MET A 171 -19.52 -2.66 -6.16
N TYR A 172 -20.36 -2.38 -5.15
CA TYR A 172 -20.27 -1.14 -4.38
C TYR A 172 -18.88 -0.96 -3.75
N THR A 173 -18.38 -1.98 -3.04
CA THR A 173 -17.07 -1.91 -2.38
C THR A 173 -15.94 -1.76 -3.39
N GLN A 174 -15.98 -2.55 -4.47
CA GLN A 174 -14.97 -2.49 -5.52
C GLN A 174 -14.94 -1.13 -6.23
N PHE A 175 -16.09 -0.53 -6.50
CA PHE A 175 -16.17 0.79 -7.14
C PHE A 175 -15.47 1.86 -6.30
N HIS A 176 -15.77 1.95 -5.00
CA HIS A 176 -15.15 2.96 -4.14
C HIS A 176 -13.65 2.73 -3.91
N ILE A 177 -13.20 1.48 -3.84
CA ILE A 177 -11.76 1.17 -3.80
C ILE A 177 -11.09 1.68 -5.08
N SER A 178 -11.67 1.39 -6.24
CA SER A 178 -11.15 1.82 -7.53
C SER A 178 -11.10 3.34 -7.68
N VAL A 179 -12.15 4.06 -7.28
CA VAL A 179 -12.16 5.54 -7.27
C VAL A 179 -11.04 6.09 -6.37
N SER A 180 -10.84 5.50 -5.19
CA SER A 180 -9.81 5.93 -4.24
C SER A 180 -8.39 5.70 -4.78
N THR A 181 -8.14 4.55 -5.42
CA THR A 181 -6.88 4.24 -6.12
C THR A 181 -6.68 5.13 -7.34
N PHE A 182 -7.75 5.44 -8.06
CA PHE A 182 -7.72 6.32 -9.22
C PHE A 182 -7.33 7.75 -8.82
N CYS A 183 -7.88 8.26 -7.71
CA CYS A 183 -7.57 9.59 -7.18
C CYS A 183 -6.09 9.76 -6.84
N ILE A 184 -5.46 8.79 -6.17
CA ILE A 184 -4.03 8.86 -5.83
C ILE A 184 -3.14 8.85 -7.09
N LYS A 185 -3.50 8.07 -8.12
CA LYS A 185 -2.79 8.06 -9.41
C LYS A 185 -2.90 9.42 -10.10
N ILE A 186 -4.09 10.02 -10.16
CA ILE A 186 -4.26 11.35 -10.77
C ILE A 186 -3.42 12.41 -10.05
N ILE A 187 -3.42 12.39 -8.71
CA ILE A 187 -2.62 13.33 -7.92
C ILE A 187 -1.12 13.18 -8.25
N SER A 188 -0.63 11.93 -8.30
CA SER A 188 0.76 11.62 -8.66
C SER A 188 1.11 12.17 -10.05
N PHE A 189 0.29 11.83 -11.05
CA PHE A 189 0.43 12.30 -12.43
C PHE A 189 0.49 13.83 -12.52
N GLY A 190 -0.48 14.53 -11.92
CA GLY A 190 -0.57 15.98 -11.98
C GLY A 190 0.59 16.69 -11.29
N LEU A 191 1.05 16.18 -10.15
CA LEU A 191 2.18 16.74 -9.41
C LEU A 191 3.49 16.57 -10.18
N GLU A 192 3.73 15.38 -10.73
CA GLU A 192 4.99 15.03 -11.39
C GLU A 192 5.10 15.67 -12.77
N LYS A 193 3.99 15.77 -13.51
CA LYS A 193 3.92 16.55 -14.75
C LYS A 193 4.27 18.02 -14.54
N ARG A 194 3.75 18.64 -13.46
CA ARG A 194 4.12 20.01 -13.11
C ARG A 194 5.61 20.14 -12.77
N LYS A 195 6.16 19.22 -11.98
CA LYS A 195 7.60 19.22 -11.63
C LYS A 195 8.48 19.16 -12.88
N TYR A 196 8.12 18.34 -13.86
CA TYR A 196 8.82 18.27 -15.15
C TYR A 196 8.84 19.64 -15.87
N ARG A 197 7.71 20.34 -15.92
CA ARG A 197 7.62 21.68 -16.53
C ARG A 197 8.43 22.74 -15.77
N ASP A 198 8.38 22.71 -14.44
CA ASP A 198 9.15 23.61 -13.57
C ASP A 198 10.67 23.42 -13.81
N GLN A 199 11.13 22.18 -14.02
CA GLN A 199 12.54 21.92 -14.36
C GLN A 199 12.90 22.40 -15.76
N GLN A 200 12.09 22.11 -16.77
CA GLN A 200 12.31 22.58 -18.15
C GLN A 200 12.41 24.11 -18.24
N THR A 201 11.56 24.83 -17.51
CA THR A 201 11.59 26.30 -17.46
C THR A 201 12.85 26.82 -16.77
N ASN A 202 13.29 26.19 -15.68
CA ASN A 202 14.54 26.51 -15.01
C ASN A 202 15.77 26.26 -15.89
N THR A 203 15.85 25.12 -16.59
CA THR A 203 16.97 24.83 -17.51
C THR A 203 17.04 25.86 -18.63
N LYS A 204 15.92 26.18 -19.28
CA LYS A 204 15.86 27.23 -20.32
C LYS A 204 16.27 28.61 -19.80
N LYS A 205 16.00 28.91 -18.53
CA LYS A 205 16.42 30.16 -17.90
C LYS A 205 17.93 30.19 -17.67
N THR A 206 18.51 29.11 -17.14
CA THR A 206 19.95 28.96 -16.96
C THR A 206 20.71 29.02 -18.28
N ASP A 207 20.19 28.40 -19.34
CA ASP A 207 20.80 28.43 -20.68
C ASP A 207 20.75 29.83 -21.31
N ARG A 208 19.69 30.61 -21.05
CA ARG A 208 19.61 32.01 -21.47
C ARG A 208 20.56 32.92 -20.70
N GLU A 209 20.75 32.66 -19.41
CA GLU A 209 21.69 33.42 -18.58
C GLU A 209 23.15 33.10 -18.94
N SER A 210 23.47 31.84 -19.27
CA SER A 210 24.82 31.44 -19.72
C SER A 210 25.15 31.92 -21.14
N SER A 211 24.19 31.89 -22.07
CA SER A 211 24.34 32.44 -23.43
C SER A 211 24.36 33.98 -23.45
N GLY A 212 23.66 34.63 -22.52
CA GLY A 212 23.73 36.08 -22.32
C GLY A 212 25.08 36.57 -21.75
N GLN A 213 25.74 35.75 -20.93
CA GLN A 213 27.08 36.07 -20.41
C GLN A 213 28.21 35.83 -21.41
N THR A 214 28.01 34.99 -22.43
CA THR A 214 29.01 34.74 -23.48
C THR A 214 29.18 35.91 -24.45
N PHE A 215 28.21 36.84 -24.51
CA PHE A 215 28.33 38.08 -25.28
C PHE A 215 28.94 39.25 -24.50
N ALA A 216 29.19 39.11 -23.19
CA ALA A 216 29.63 40.20 -22.32
C ALA A 216 31.01 39.99 -21.65
N SER A 217 31.79 38.97 -22.03
CA SER A 217 33.11 38.75 -21.40
C SER A 217 34.19 38.17 -22.33
N SER A 218 34.71 39.01 -23.23
CA SER A 218 36.11 38.91 -23.64
C SER A 218 36.98 39.62 -22.61
N GLY A 219 37.38 38.93 -21.54
CA GLY A 219 38.21 39.53 -20.50
C GLY A 219 38.46 38.64 -19.28
N THR A 220 39.60 37.93 -19.33
CA THR A 220 40.37 37.42 -18.19
C THR A 220 39.73 36.38 -17.25
N SER A 221 40.19 35.14 -17.42
CA SER A 221 40.10 34.03 -16.48
C SER A 221 40.48 34.42 -15.04
N LYS A 222 39.64 34.03 -14.06
CA LYS A 222 40.07 33.60 -12.72
C LYS A 222 39.03 32.67 -12.08
N ASN A 223 39.49 31.45 -11.82
CA ASN A 223 38.81 30.38 -11.07
C ASN A 223 38.17 30.86 -9.77
N LYS A 224 36.87 30.59 -9.61
CA LYS A 224 36.17 30.37 -8.32
C LYS A 224 35.00 29.39 -8.51
N SER A 225 35.32 28.11 -8.69
CA SER A 225 34.51 27.03 -8.11
C SER A 225 35.04 26.86 -6.67
N THR A 226 34.25 26.63 -5.63
CA THR A 226 33.27 25.57 -5.37
C THR A 226 32.62 25.96 -4.04
N HIS A 227 31.28 26.05 -3.93
CA HIS A 227 30.58 25.70 -2.67
C HIS A 227 29.04 25.79 -2.70
N SER A 228 28.39 26.45 -3.67
CA SER A 228 26.90 26.52 -3.67
C SER A 228 26.19 25.47 -4.54
N MET A 229 26.91 24.81 -5.46
CA MET A 229 26.34 23.87 -6.43
C MET A 229 25.97 22.49 -5.82
N ASN A 230 26.52 22.14 -4.65
CA ASN A 230 26.32 20.81 -4.06
C ASN A 230 24.96 20.66 -3.35
N SER A 231 24.32 21.75 -2.91
CA SER A 231 23.06 21.67 -2.15
C SER A 231 21.81 21.47 -3.02
N VAL A 232 21.88 21.83 -4.30
CA VAL A 232 20.77 21.68 -5.26
C VAL A 232 20.82 20.30 -5.93
N ASN A 233 22.03 19.75 -6.15
CA ASN A 233 22.22 18.45 -6.80
C ASN A 233 21.87 17.26 -5.88
N GLU A 234 22.03 17.39 -4.56
CA GLU A 234 21.62 16.32 -3.62
C GLU A 234 20.09 16.15 -3.53
N ILE A 235 19.30 17.15 -3.94
CA ILE A 235 17.82 17.08 -3.93
C ILE A 235 17.29 16.46 -5.23
N ASN A 236 18.00 16.63 -6.34
CA ASN A 236 17.63 16.04 -7.64
C ASN A 236 18.03 14.55 -7.75
N ALA A 237 18.82 14.02 -6.82
CA ALA A 237 19.35 12.66 -6.89
C ALA A 237 18.35 11.55 -6.46
N GLU A 238 17.19 11.88 -5.88
CA GLU A 238 16.25 10.91 -5.31
C GLU A 238 14.90 10.78 -6.05
N MET A 239 14.71 11.48 -7.17
CA MET A 239 13.46 11.44 -7.93
C MET A 239 13.70 11.24 -9.42
N ASP A 240 13.22 10.11 -9.95
CA ASP A 240 13.08 9.88 -11.39
C ASP A 240 12.28 11.05 -12.00
N ILE A 241 12.82 11.66 -13.05
CA ILE A 241 12.18 12.74 -13.80
C ILE A 241 11.58 12.13 -15.07
N VAL A 242 10.42 12.61 -15.50
CA VAL A 242 9.82 12.20 -16.79
C VAL A 242 10.74 12.67 -17.93
N GLU A 243 11.07 11.79 -18.87
CA GLU A 243 11.94 12.14 -20.01
C GLU A 243 11.26 13.07 -21.04
N SER A 244 9.92 13.07 -21.09
CA SER A 244 9.14 13.82 -22.09
C SER A 244 7.79 14.30 -21.52
N ASP A 245 7.17 15.31 -22.12
CA ASP A 245 5.88 15.82 -21.63
C ASP A 245 4.77 14.75 -21.81
N PRO A 246 4.08 14.32 -20.75
CA PRO A 246 3.05 13.29 -20.83
C PRO A 246 1.87 13.61 -21.76
N THR A 247 1.62 12.71 -22.70
CA THR A 247 0.45 12.74 -23.59
C THR A 247 -0.82 12.26 -22.86
N PHE A 248 -1.98 12.45 -23.49
CA PHE A 248 -3.23 11.94 -22.95
C PHE A 248 -3.22 10.40 -22.88
N LEU A 249 -2.63 9.72 -23.88
CA LEU A 249 -2.47 8.28 -23.87
C LEU A 249 -1.57 7.79 -22.72
N ASP A 250 -0.53 8.55 -22.36
CA ASP A 250 0.29 8.24 -21.17
C ASP A 250 -0.52 8.31 -19.88
N SER A 251 -1.39 9.32 -19.77
CA SER A 251 -2.30 9.44 -18.62
C SER A 251 -3.31 8.28 -18.56
N LEU A 252 -3.97 7.95 -19.68
CA LEU A 252 -4.94 6.87 -19.73
C LEU A 252 -4.30 5.52 -19.43
N PHE A 253 -3.16 5.23 -20.03
CA PHE A 253 -2.48 3.96 -19.80
C PHE A 253 -2.08 3.80 -18.33
N TYR A 254 -1.55 4.83 -17.67
CA TYR A 254 -1.19 4.78 -16.25
C TYR A 254 -2.41 4.62 -15.33
N LEU A 255 -3.47 5.40 -15.59
CA LEU A 255 -4.69 5.39 -14.77
C LEU A 255 -5.41 4.04 -14.87
N PHE A 256 -5.55 3.51 -16.08
CA PHE A 256 -6.31 2.29 -16.38
C PHE A 256 -5.43 1.05 -16.50
N TYR A 257 -4.15 1.11 -16.12
CA TYR A 257 -3.24 -0.03 -16.25
C TYR A 257 -3.79 -1.27 -15.53
N TYR A 258 -4.25 -2.25 -16.32
CA TYR A 258 -5.00 -3.41 -15.83
C TYR A 258 -4.29 -4.17 -14.70
N PRO A 259 -2.99 -4.55 -14.81
CA PRO A 259 -2.31 -5.35 -13.79
C PRO A 259 -2.36 -4.77 -12.38
N THR A 260 -2.47 -3.45 -12.23
CA THR A 260 -2.43 -2.78 -10.92
C THR A 260 -3.68 -1.97 -10.61
N PHE A 261 -4.73 -2.10 -11.41
CA PHE A 261 -5.95 -1.32 -11.23
C PHE A 261 -6.70 -1.72 -9.95
N PHE A 262 -6.93 -3.02 -9.73
CA PHE A 262 -7.80 -3.51 -8.66
C PHE A 262 -7.04 -3.86 -7.37
N TRP A 263 -5.96 -4.62 -7.51
CA TRP A 263 -5.28 -5.24 -6.39
C TRP A 263 -3.77 -5.30 -6.59
N GLY A 264 -3.20 -4.31 -7.28
CA GLY A 264 -1.75 -4.17 -7.40
C GLY A 264 -1.21 -3.06 -6.50
N PRO A 265 0.11 -3.03 -6.30
CA PRO A 265 0.75 -1.92 -5.61
C PRO A 265 0.59 -0.63 -6.41
N PHE A 266 0.56 0.50 -5.70
CA PHE A 266 0.63 1.81 -6.32
C PHE A 266 2.02 2.05 -6.94
N TYR A 267 2.04 2.59 -8.16
CA TYR A 267 3.24 3.05 -8.84
C TYR A 267 3.25 4.57 -8.94
N GLU A 268 4.37 5.20 -8.61
CA GLU A 268 4.63 6.60 -8.93
C GLU A 268 4.66 6.80 -10.46
N TYR A 269 4.14 7.94 -10.93
CA TYR A 269 3.95 8.15 -12.36
C TYR A 269 5.26 8.20 -13.15
N CYS A 270 6.26 8.99 -12.73
CA CYS A 270 7.57 9.09 -13.38
C CYS A 270 8.22 7.72 -13.54
N HIS A 271 8.24 6.95 -12.44
CA HIS A 271 8.85 5.63 -12.42
C HIS A 271 8.14 4.67 -13.38
N PHE A 272 6.80 4.64 -13.34
CA PHE A 272 5.99 3.85 -14.26
C PHE A 272 6.22 4.27 -15.72
N HIS A 273 6.15 5.57 -16.00
CA HIS A 273 6.28 6.12 -17.35
C HIS A 273 7.65 5.78 -17.96
N ASN A 274 8.72 6.00 -17.21
CA ASN A 274 10.08 5.75 -17.70
C ASN A 274 10.29 4.26 -18.00
N GLN A 275 9.79 3.37 -17.14
CA GLN A 275 9.84 1.93 -17.40
C GLN A 275 9.01 1.51 -18.62
N VAL A 276 7.81 2.08 -18.80
CA VAL A 276 7.00 1.80 -20.00
C VAL A 276 7.75 2.23 -21.26
N LYS A 277 8.32 3.45 -21.28
CA LYS A 277 9.07 3.96 -22.43
C LYS A 277 10.32 3.15 -22.71
N SER A 278 11.05 2.69 -21.69
CA SER A 278 12.23 1.84 -21.89
C SER A 278 11.83 0.45 -22.37
N SER A 279 10.86 -0.19 -21.72
CA SER A 279 10.53 -1.60 -21.94
C SER A 279 9.72 -1.84 -23.20
N PHE A 280 9.01 -0.83 -23.70
CA PHE A 280 8.27 -0.92 -24.96
C PHE A 280 9.14 -0.65 -26.19
N LYS A 281 10.36 -0.10 -26.02
CA LYS A 281 11.38 -0.02 -27.08
C LYS A 281 12.13 -1.35 -27.26
N THR A 282 12.26 -2.14 -26.19
CA THR A 282 13.04 -3.38 -26.20
C THR A 282 12.26 -4.54 -26.82
N LEU A 283 12.85 -5.22 -27.80
CA LEU A 283 12.26 -6.38 -28.47
C LEU A 283 12.37 -7.68 -27.65
N ILE A 284 13.29 -7.73 -26.69
CA ILE A 284 13.56 -8.90 -25.84
C ILE A 284 12.99 -8.64 -24.45
N LEU A 285 12.29 -9.64 -23.90
CA LEU A 285 11.90 -9.61 -22.49
C LEU A 285 13.15 -9.86 -21.64
N THR A 286 13.52 -8.87 -20.83
CA THR A 286 14.68 -8.96 -19.91
C THR A 286 14.39 -9.79 -18.67
N GLU A 287 13.11 -9.98 -18.34
CA GLU A 287 12.69 -10.77 -17.18
C GLU A 287 12.82 -12.27 -17.45
N SER A 288 13.40 -12.97 -16.48
CA SER A 288 13.49 -14.43 -16.48
C SER A 288 12.10 -15.06 -16.34
N PHE A 289 11.66 -15.78 -17.38
CA PHE A 289 10.41 -16.53 -17.35
C PHE A 289 10.39 -17.56 -16.20
N TYR A 290 11.55 -18.15 -15.89
CA TYR A 290 11.71 -19.05 -14.75
C TYR A 290 11.38 -18.34 -13.43
N ASP A 291 11.87 -17.12 -13.22
CA ASP A 291 11.61 -16.38 -11.98
C ASP A 291 10.15 -15.95 -11.87
N VAL A 292 9.53 -15.51 -12.97
CA VAL A 292 8.09 -15.19 -12.98
C VAL A 292 7.26 -16.44 -12.65
N THR A 293 7.55 -17.57 -13.30
CA THR A 293 6.84 -18.84 -13.08
C THR A 293 7.00 -19.33 -11.65
N LYS A 294 8.22 -19.28 -11.10
CA LYS A 294 8.50 -19.63 -9.70
C LYS A 294 7.67 -18.79 -8.72
N GLN A 295 7.55 -17.48 -8.98
CA GLN A 295 6.76 -16.60 -8.13
C GLN A 295 5.26 -16.87 -8.26
N LEU A 296 4.76 -17.15 -9.46
CA LEU A 296 3.36 -17.56 -9.67
C LEU A 296 3.03 -18.87 -8.95
N ILE A 297 3.91 -19.88 -9.02
CA ILE A 297 3.75 -21.14 -8.27
C ILE A 297 3.67 -20.86 -6.77
N LYS A 298 4.55 -20.00 -6.24
CA LYS A 298 4.51 -19.59 -4.84
C LYS A 298 3.20 -18.90 -4.48
N ILE A 299 2.68 -18.02 -5.33
CA ILE A 299 1.39 -17.35 -5.11
C ILE A 299 0.24 -18.36 -5.08
N VAL A 300 0.18 -19.29 -6.03
CA VAL A 300 -0.85 -20.34 -6.08
C VAL A 300 -0.77 -21.25 -4.86
N PHE A 301 0.44 -21.59 -4.40
CA PHE A 301 0.63 -22.34 -3.16
C PHE A 301 0.05 -21.59 -1.95
N PHE A 302 0.32 -20.29 -1.81
CA PHE A 302 -0.22 -19.50 -0.69
C PHE A 302 -1.73 -19.28 -0.80
N MET A 303 -2.28 -19.18 -2.01
CA MET A 303 -3.72 -19.16 -2.25
C MET A 303 -4.38 -20.45 -1.76
N PHE A 304 -3.83 -21.61 -2.13
CA PHE A 304 -4.28 -22.90 -1.61
C PHE A 304 -4.13 -22.98 -0.08
N PHE A 305 -3.00 -22.51 0.46
CA PHE A 305 -2.73 -22.53 1.89
C PHE A 305 -3.78 -21.73 2.69
N ILE A 306 -4.16 -20.53 2.25
CA ILE A 306 -5.14 -19.73 3.00
C ILE A 306 -6.58 -20.27 2.87
N GLU A 307 -6.92 -20.88 1.73
CA GLU A 307 -8.19 -21.59 1.58
C GLU A 307 -8.24 -22.83 2.50
N LEU A 308 -7.16 -23.63 2.52
CA LEU A 308 -7.04 -24.79 3.39
C LEU A 308 -7.14 -24.39 4.87
N HIS A 309 -6.39 -23.36 5.25
CA HIS A 309 -6.35 -22.79 6.59
C HIS A 309 -7.72 -22.36 7.12
N ALA A 310 -8.59 -21.83 6.25
CA ALA A 310 -9.94 -21.40 6.60
C ALA A 310 -10.87 -22.56 7.04
N HIS A 311 -10.48 -23.83 6.83
CA HIS A 311 -11.19 -25.01 7.35
C HIS A 311 -10.82 -25.39 8.80
N PHE A 312 -9.78 -24.77 9.36
CA PHE A 312 -9.25 -25.13 10.67
C PHE A 312 -9.25 -23.96 11.63
N LEU A 313 -9.01 -22.74 11.16
CA LEU A 313 -8.85 -21.57 12.02
C LEU A 313 -9.93 -20.53 11.74
N TYR A 314 -10.96 -20.48 12.59
CA TYR A 314 -12.13 -19.60 12.47
C TYR A 314 -11.95 -18.26 13.21
N TYR A 315 -10.72 -17.71 13.24
CA TYR A 315 -10.40 -16.48 13.98
C TYR A 315 -11.18 -15.26 13.48
N THR A 316 -11.57 -15.22 12.20
CA THR A 316 -12.35 -14.09 11.67
C THR A 316 -13.76 -14.16 12.23
N ARG A 317 -14.41 -15.33 12.16
CA ARG A 317 -15.74 -15.51 12.73
C ARG A 317 -15.77 -15.30 14.25
N ILE A 318 -14.83 -15.91 14.99
CA ILE A 318 -14.73 -15.71 16.44
C ILE A 318 -14.48 -14.24 16.78
N GLY A 319 -13.65 -13.54 16.00
CA GLY A 319 -13.38 -12.12 16.22
C GLY A 319 -14.59 -11.20 15.98
N TYR A 320 -15.60 -11.63 15.23
CA TYR A 320 -16.87 -10.93 15.06
C TYR A 320 -17.92 -11.28 16.14
N ASP A 321 -17.74 -12.39 16.86
CA ASP A 321 -18.62 -12.78 17.97
C ASP A 321 -18.21 -12.04 19.24
N GLU A 322 -18.86 -10.91 19.51
CA GLU A 322 -18.53 -9.99 20.60
C GLU A 322 -18.61 -10.67 21.98
N GLU A 323 -19.65 -11.47 22.22
CA GLU A 323 -19.86 -12.21 23.46
C GLU A 323 -18.76 -13.26 23.68
N LEU A 324 -18.44 -14.03 22.64
CA LEU A 324 -17.39 -15.03 22.74
C LEU A 324 -16.03 -14.35 22.94
N LEU A 325 -15.74 -13.27 22.21
CA LEU A 325 -14.47 -12.55 22.30
C LEU A 325 -14.19 -11.99 23.71
N GLU A 326 -15.23 -11.55 24.42
CA GLU A 326 -15.11 -11.13 25.82
C GLU A 326 -14.68 -12.29 26.73
N SER A 327 -15.26 -13.47 26.52
CA SER A 327 -15.08 -14.65 27.37
C SER A 327 -13.84 -15.50 27.08
N VAL A 328 -13.27 -15.43 25.87
CA VAL A 328 -12.14 -16.30 25.48
C VAL A 328 -10.89 -16.01 26.31
N SER A 329 -10.03 -17.01 26.44
CA SER A 329 -8.72 -16.84 27.10
C SER A 329 -7.85 -15.78 26.40
N ASP A 330 -6.89 -15.19 27.12
CA ASP A 330 -5.95 -14.22 26.54
C ASP A 330 -5.12 -14.85 25.41
N TRP A 331 -4.78 -16.14 25.52
CA TRP A 331 -4.09 -16.90 24.47
C TRP A 331 -4.89 -16.96 23.18
N THR A 332 -6.19 -17.26 23.28
CA THR A 332 -7.10 -17.23 22.12
C THR A 332 -7.23 -15.80 21.59
N PHE A 333 -7.43 -14.82 22.47
CA PHE A 333 -7.57 -13.41 22.09
C PHE A 333 -6.36 -12.94 21.27
N TYR A 334 -5.14 -13.04 21.79
CA TYR A 334 -3.94 -12.67 21.04
C TYR A 334 -3.71 -13.57 19.80
N GLY A 335 -4.13 -14.84 19.86
CA GLY A 335 -4.13 -15.74 18.71
C GLY A 335 -5.02 -15.26 17.56
N ILE A 336 -6.22 -14.75 17.84
CA ILE A 336 -7.16 -14.25 16.83
C ILE A 336 -6.50 -13.13 16.02
N ILE A 337 -5.96 -12.11 16.69
CA ILE A 337 -5.36 -10.98 15.99
C ILE A 337 -4.06 -11.34 15.28
N TYR A 338 -3.28 -12.28 15.84
CA TYR A 338 -2.10 -12.81 15.19
C TYR A 338 -2.45 -13.56 13.88
N CYS A 339 -3.38 -14.52 13.94
CA CYS A 339 -3.85 -15.26 12.78
C CYS A 339 -4.45 -14.32 11.72
N HIS A 340 -5.27 -13.34 12.14
CA HIS A 340 -5.85 -12.37 11.24
C HIS A 340 -4.79 -11.48 10.56
N SER A 341 -3.75 -11.07 11.28
CA SER A 341 -2.65 -10.28 10.74
C SER A 341 -1.80 -11.07 9.73
N CYS A 342 -1.49 -12.34 10.04
CA CYS A 342 -0.83 -13.27 9.11
C CYS A 342 -1.66 -13.46 7.84
N TYR A 343 -2.96 -13.70 8.00
CA TYR A 343 -3.88 -13.84 6.87
C TYR A 343 -3.94 -12.57 6.02
N PHE A 344 -4.06 -11.41 6.65
CA PHE A 344 -4.10 -10.12 5.95
C PHE A 344 -2.83 -9.89 5.12
N HIS A 345 -1.65 -10.19 5.69
CA HIS A 345 -0.39 -10.13 4.96
C HIS A 345 -0.33 -11.10 3.78
N THR A 346 -0.70 -12.37 3.99
CA THR A 346 -0.69 -13.40 2.93
C THR A 346 -1.66 -13.05 1.80
N LYS A 347 -2.82 -12.50 2.13
CA LYS A 347 -3.77 -11.96 1.15
C LYS A 347 -3.10 -10.89 0.28
N TYR A 348 -2.43 -9.90 0.87
CA TYR A 348 -1.73 -8.86 0.11
C TYR A 348 -0.59 -9.45 -0.74
N PHE A 349 0.16 -10.42 -0.21
CA PHE A 349 1.18 -11.12 -0.98
C PHE A 349 0.60 -11.79 -2.24
N ILE A 350 -0.57 -12.42 -2.14
CA ILE A 350 -1.25 -13.06 -3.27
C ILE A 350 -1.76 -12.00 -4.25
N THR A 351 -2.55 -11.05 -3.76
CA THR A 351 -3.26 -10.10 -4.63
C THR A 351 -2.30 -9.15 -5.34
N TYR A 352 -1.36 -8.51 -4.61
CA TYR A 352 -0.33 -7.66 -5.21
C TYR A 352 0.64 -8.50 -6.04
N GLY A 353 0.92 -9.74 -5.61
CA GLY A 353 1.82 -10.66 -6.30
C GLY A 353 1.40 -10.92 -7.74
N PHE A 354 0.11 -11.16 -8.00
CA PHE A 354 -0.40 -11.35 -9.37
C PHE A 354 -0.16 -10.11 -10.24
N GLY A 355 -0.56 -8.93 -9.77
CA GLY A 355 -0.37 -7.68 -10.50
C GLY A 355 1.10 -7.37 -10.77
N ILE A 356 1.98 -7.65 -9.80
CA ILE A 356 3.43 -7.54 -9.96
C ILE A 356 3.96 -8.47 -11.06
N GLN A 357 3.56 -9.75 -11.08
CA GLN A 357 4.05 -10.69 -12.10
C GLN A 357 3.59 -10.31 -13.51
N LEU A 358 2.34 -9.83 -13.66
CA LEU A 358 1.84 -9.32 -14.94
C LEU A 358 2.62 -8.08 -15.39
N SER A 359 2.92 -7.17 -14.46
CA SER A 359 3.73 -5.98 -14.74
C SER A 359 5.15 -6.34 -15.19
N ARG A 360 5.77 -7.35 -14.56
CA ARG A 360 7.08 -7.88 -14.97
C ARG A 360 7.06 -8.42 -16.40
N LEU A 361 5.99 -9.09 -16.82
CA LEU A 361 5.86 -9.58 -18.21
C LEU A 361 5.75 -8.44 -19.23
N ASP A 362 5.28 -7.26 -18.81
CA ASP A 362 5.32 -6.03 -19.61
C ASP A 362 6.71 -5.37 -19.62
N GLY A 363 7.62 -5.79 -18.73
CA GLY A 363 8.93 -5.20 -18.49
C GLY A 363 8.89 -4.05 -17.48
N ILE A 364 7.84 -3.96 -16.67
CA ILE A 364 7.68 -2.96 -15.62
C ILE A 364 8.11 -3.61 -14.29
N ALA A 365 9.28 -3.20 -13.80
CA ALA A 365 9.86 -3.65 -12.55
C ALA A 365 8.97 -3.27 -11.36
N PRO A 366 8.80 -4.19 -10.39
CA PRO A 366 7.84 -4.01 -9.33
C PRO A 366 8.35 -3.14 -8.18
N VAL A 367 7.40 -2.48 -7.51
CA VAL A 367 7.59 -2.02 -6.12
C VAL A 367 7.80 -3.26 -5.24
N SER A 368 8.57 -3.14 -4.15
CA SER A 368 8.87 -4.33 -3.34
C SER A 368 7.59 -4.95 -2.78
N ALA A 369 7.56 -6.28 -2.72
CA ALA A 369 6.44 -7.00 -2.13
C ALA A 369 6.28 -6.59 -0.65
N PRO A 370 5.04 -6.60 -0.12
CA PRO A 370 4.78 -6.23 1.26
C PRO A 370 5.70 -7.02 2.20
N ARG A 371 6.32 -6.35 3.18
CA ARG A 371 7.07 -7.05 4.23
C ARG A 371 6.10 -7.69 5.22
N CYS A 372 6.46 -8.84 5.79
CA CYS A 372 5.68 -9.47 6.84
C CYS A 372 5.53 -8.52 8.04
N ILE A 373 4.28 -8.27 8.45
CA ILE A 373 3.92 -7.37 9.56
C ILE A 373 4.62 -7.80 10.85
N HIS A 374 4.70 -9.10 11.11
CA HIS A 374 5.32 -9.67 12.31
C HIS A 374 6.86 -9.56 12.33
N PHE A 375 7.49 -9.16 11.22
CA PHE A 375 8.92 -8.84 11.20
C PHE A 375 9.21 -7.36 11.47
N SER A 376 8.18 -6.52 11.61
CA SER A 376 8.35 -5.13 11.98
C SER A 376 8.13 -4.95 13.48
N TYR A 377 9.14 -4.41 14.16
CA TYR A 377 9.12 -4.08 15.59
C TYR A 377 8.94 -2.57 15.84
N SER A 378 8.77 -1.78 14.77
CA SER A 378 8.57 -0.33 14.83
C SER A 378 7.36 0.04 13.97
N GLY A 379 6.46 0.86 14.52
CA GLY A 379 5.34 1.42 13.78
C GLY A 379 5.80 2.20 12.56
N ALA A 380 6.84 3.03 12.69
CA ALA A 380 7.40 3.77 11.56
C ALA A 380 8.03 2.86 10.49
N ASP A 381 8.62 1.72 10.86
CA ASP A 381 9.11 0.74 9.89
C ASP A 381 7.96 -0.02 9.22
N LEU A 382 6.90 -0.35 9.97
CA LEU A 382 5.70 -0.98 9.44
C LEU A 382 5.07 -0.10 8.34
N TRP A 383 4.84 1.18 8.62
CA TRP A 383 4.26 2.12 7.65
C TRP A 383 5.13 2.33 6.41
N LYS A 384 6.44 2.12 6.49
CA LYS A 384 7.36 2.22 5.36
C LYS A 384 7.39 0.97 4.48
N SER A 385 7.14 -0.19 5.08
CA SER A 385 7.48 -1.48 4.48
C SER A 385 6.31 -2.42 4.26
N PHE A 386 5.15 -2.14 4.87
CA PHE A 386 3.94 -2.92 4.63
C PHE A 386 3.37 -2.64 3.24
N ASP A 387 3.04 -1.38 2.94
CA ASP A 387 2.62 -0.94 1.61
C ASP A 387 3.54 0.19 1.13
N GLU A 388 4.63 -0.20 0.46
CA GLU A 388 5.64 0.74 -0.02
C GLU A 388 5.07 1.71 -1.07
N GLY A 389 4.13 1.26 -1.92
CA GLY A 389 3.52 2.11 -2.94
C GLY A 389 2.76 3.29 -2.32
N ILE A 390 1.87 2.99 -1.36
CA ILE A 390 1.14 4.04 -0.62
C ILE A 390 2.12 4.91 0.19
N TYR A 391 3.14 4.32 0.80
CA TYR A 391 4.16 5.10 1.51
C TYR A 391 4.90 6.08 0.58
N ILE A 392 5.28 5.65 -0.63
CA ILE A 392 5.89 6.51 -1.65
C ILE A 392 4.94 7.65 -2.01
N PHE A 393 3.65 7.37 -2.22
CA PHE A 393 2.65 8.39 -2.47
C PHE A 393 2.59 9.42 -1.32
N LEU A 394 2.42 8.96 -0.07
CA LEU A 394 2.39 9.85 1.10
C LEU A 394 3.67 10.68 1.22
N LYS A 395 4.83 10.05 1.02
CA LYS A 395 6.15 10.71 1.11
C LYS A 395 6.29 11.78 0.02
N LYS A 396 6.08 11.43 -1.25
CA LYS A 396 6.40 12.28 -2.41
C LYS A 396 5.30 13.27 -2.77
N CYS A 397 4.03 12.94 -2.53
CA CYS A 397 2.89 13.78 -2.90
C CYS A 397 2.41 14.69 -1.76
N ILE A 398 2.57 14.28 -0.50
CA ILE A 398 2.08 15.05 0.67
C ILE A 398 3.26 15.53 1.52
N PHE A 399 4.07 14.61 2.04
CA PHE A 399 5.03 14.90 3.09
C PHE A 399 6.15 15.85 2.64
N ILE A 400 6.84 15.52 1.55
CA ILE A 400 7.94 16.32 1.01
C ILE A 400 7.45 17.69 0.51
N PRO A 401 6.40 17.79 -0.32
CA PRO A 401 5.93 19.09 -0.84
C PRO A 401 5.50 20.08 0.24
N LEU A 402 4.97 19.60 1.38
CA LEU A 402 4.54 20.45 2.49
C LEU A 402 5.68 20.90 3.43
N GLY A 403 6.91 20.47 3.15
CA GLY A 403 8.14 20.89 3.84
C GLY A 403 8.88 19.77 4.58
N GLY A 404 8.31 18.57 4.63
CA GLY A 404 8.86 17.39 5.30
C GLY A 404 9.43 17.70 6.69
N SER A 405 10.60 17.14 7.00
CA SER A 405 11.28 17.34 8.28
C SER A 405 12.18 18.58 8.33
N ARG A 406 12.19 19.43 7.28
CA ARG A 406 13.19 20.52 7.13
C ARG A 406 12.96 21.71 8.06
N ARG A 407 11.72 21.92 8.55
CA ARG A 407 11.34 23.06 9.40
C ARG A 407 11.09 22.67 10.87
N GLY A 408 11.79 21.64 11.36
CA GLY A 408 11.73 21.21 12.75
C GLY A 408 10.66 20.17 13.07
N VAL A 409 10.64 19.72 14.33
CA VAL A 409 9.82 18.59 14.81
C VAL A 409 8.34 18.89 14.70
N LEU A 410 7.90 20.08 15.14
CA LEU A 410 6.48 20.44 15.11
C LEU A 410 5.93 20.35 13.68
N ARG A 411 6.67 20.87 12.69
CA ARG A 411 6.28 20.77 11.29
C ARG A 411 6.27 19.31 10.80
N GLN A 412 7.27 18.52 11.19
CA GLN A 412 7.31 17.09 10.88
C GLN A 412 6.06 16.37 11.41
N LEU A 413 5.67 16.62 12.66
CA LEU A 413 4.50 16.02 13.30
C LEU A 413 3.19 16.47 12.66
N LEU A 414 3.06 17.76 12.33
CA LEU A 414 1.87 18.29 11.66
C LEU A 414 1.69 17.69 10.27
N ILE A 415 2.76 17.62 9.47
CA ILE A 415 2.68 17.06 8.11
C ILE A 415 2.45 15.54 8.16
N SER A 416 3.10 14.81 9.08
CA SER A 416 2.80 13.38 9.25
C SER A 416 1.34 13.18 9.69
N GLY A 417 0.81 14.05 10.55
CA GLY A 417 -0.61 14.07 10.92
C GLY A 417 -1.51 14.26 9.69
N LEU A 418 -1.17 15.18 8.78
CA LEU A 418 -1.89 15.34 7.51
C LEU A 418 -1.84 14.09 6.62
N CYS A 419 -0.71 13.37 6.59
CA CYS A 419 -0.64 12.08 5.89
C CYS A 419 -1.60 11.05 6.49
N PHE A 420 -1.71 10.96 7.82
CA PHE A 420 -2.66 10.07 8.48
C PHE A 420 -4.11 10.48 8.26
N VAL A 421 -4.41 11.79 8.29
CA VAL A 421 -5.74 12.30 7.94
C VAL A 421 -6.11 11.90 6.51
N PHE A 422 -5.19 12.08 5.55
CA PHE A 422 -5.39 11.62 4.19
C PHE A 422 -5.68 10.11 4.13
N MET A 423 -4.91 9.28 4.85
CA MET A 423 -5.14 7.83 4.88
C MET A 423 -6.49 7.45 5.49
N ILE A 424 -6.94 8.15 6.53
CA ILE A 424 -8.27 7.96 7.13
C ILE A 424 -9.36 8.23 6.08
N PHE A 425 -9.23 9.34 5.34
CA PHE A 425 -10.17 9.66 4.25
C PHE A 425 -10.11 8.63 3.11
N TRP A 426 -8.90 8.19 2.73
CA TRP A 426 -8.70 7.18 1.70
C TRP A 426 -9.31 5.83 2.04
N HIS A 427 -9.31 5.45 3.33
CA HIS A 427 -10.00 4.26 3.82
C HIS A 427 -11.50 4.46 4.07
N GLY A 428 -12.07 5.61 3.72
CA GLY A 428 -13.51 5.87 3.83
C GLY A 428 -13.97 6.33 5.22
N ALA A 429 -13.09 6.95 6.04
CA ALA A 429 -13.35 7.72 7.26
C ALA A 429 -14.44 7.21 8.25
N GLY A 430 -14.72 5.91 8.25
CA GLY A 430 -15.61 5.30 9.25
C GLY A 430 -15.04 5.44 10.65
N LYS A 431 -15.89 5.48 11.68
CA LYS A 431 -15.47 5.69 13.09
C LYS A 431 -14.32 4.77 13.52
N LYS A 432 -14.36 3.49 13.10
CA LYS A 432 -13.29 2.50 13.38
C LYS A 432 -11.95 2.86 12.71
N ILE A 433 -12.00 3.37 11.48
CA ILE A 433 -10.84 3.79 10.69
C ILE A 433 -10.23 5.08 11.27
N ILE A 434 -11.07 6.01 11.74
CA ILE A 434 -10.59 7.22 12.45
C ILE A 434 -9.78 6.81 13.68
N ILE A 435 -10.33 5.92 14.52
CA ILE A 435 -9.62 5.43 15.71
C ILE A 435 -8.30 4.73 15.31
N TRP A 436 -8.35 3.81 14.35
CA TRP A 436 -7.16 3.13 13.83
C TRP A 436 -6.08 4.12 13.37
N GLY A 437 -6.44 5.13 12.58
CA GLY A 437 -5.49 6.10 12.02
C GLY A 437 -4.92 7.02 13.09
N VAL A 438 -5.74 7.47 14.04
CA VAL A 438 -5.30 8.30 15.17
C VAL A 438 -4.33 7.53 16.07
N VAL A 439 -4.65 6.30 16.46
CA VAL A 439 -3.77 5.50 17.31
C VAL A 439 -2.45 5.20 16.58
N ASN A 440 -2.47 4.84 15.30
CA ASN A 440 -1.24 4.63 14.53
C ASN A 440 -0.40 5.92 14.40
N TYR A 441 -1.03 7.07 14.22
CA TYR A 441 -0.32 8.35 14.23
C TYR A 441 0.38 8.57 15.58
N PHE A 442 -0.33 8.39 16.70
CA PHE A 442 0.24 8.50 18.04
C PHE A 442 1.40 7.52 18.25
N THR A 443 1.29 6.27 17.79
CA THR A 443 2.38 5.29 17.80
C THR A 443 3.63 5.83 17.11
N CYS A 444 3.50 6.40 15.91
CA CYS A 444 4.64 7.03 15.22
C CYS A 444 5.18 8.26 15.96
N VAL A 445 4.33 9.08 16.59
CA VAL A 445 4.78 10.23 17.39
C VAL A 445 5.59 9.77 18.60
N LEU A 446 5.15 8.73 19.31
CA LEU A 446 5.86 8.14 20.44
C LEU A 446 7.24 7.60 20.02
N GLU A 447 7.33 6.96 18.87
CA GLU A 447 8.64 6.50 18.34
C GLU A 447 9.56 7.65 17.96
N ILE A 448 9.02 8.73 17.38
CA ILE A 448 9.80 9.94 17.10
C ILE A 448 10.31 10.52 18.42
N ALA A 449 9.45 10.65 19.44
CA ALA A 449 9.83 11.13 20.76
C ALA A 449 10.90 10.25 21.40
N GLY A 450 10.73 8.93 21.38
CA GLY A 450 11.71 7.96 21.88
C GLY A 450 13.05 8.04 21.14
N SER A 451 13.02 8.20 19.81
CA SER A 451 14.23 8.39 19.00
C SER A 451 14.97 9.68 19.35
N ARG A 452 14.23 10.76 19.65
CA ARG A 452 14.82 12.04 20.09
C ARG A 452 15.39 11.94 21.50
N LEU A 453 14.65 11.37 22.45
CA LEU A 453 15.13 11.14 23.81
C LEU A 453 16.41 10.31 23.80
N SER A 454 16.44 9.27 22.97
CA SER A 454 17.61 8.41 22.74
C SER A 454 18.83 9.17 22.21
N LYS A 455 18.64 10.27 21.46
CA LYS A 455 19.73 11.12 20.92
C LYS A 455 20.07 12.32 21.81
N SER A 456 19.28 12.63 22.83
CA SER A 456 19.55 13.71 23.78
C SER A 456 20.75 13.40 24.67
N ASP A 457 21.31 14.41 25.34
CA ASP A 457 22.42 14.24 26.30
C ASP A 457 22.08 13.22 27.40
N PHE A 458 20.83 13.23 27.88
CA PHE A 458 20.34 12.23 28.82
C PHE A 458 20.37 10.82 28.21
N GLY A 459 19.85 10.65 27.00
CA GLY A 459 19.84 9.35 26.32
C GLY A 459 21.24 8.83 26.00
N VAL A 460 22.17 9.72 25.61
CA VAL A 460 23.58 9.38 25.39
C VAL A 460 24.24 8.96 26.71
N ARG A 461 24.01 9.72 27.80
CA ARG A 461 24.50 9.40 29.13
C ARG A 461 23.96 8.06 29.64
N VAL A 462 22.67 7.77 29.46
CA VAL A 462 22.10 6.47 29.86
C VAL A 462 22.77 5.35 29.06
N LYS A 463 22.90 5.48 27.73
CA LYS A 463 23.54 4.45 26.90
C LYS A 463 25.01 4.26 27.22
N SER A 464 25.75 5.28 27.64
CA SER A 464 27.17 5.15 27.98
C SER A 464 27.41 4.25 29.20
N HIS A 465 26.40 4.05 30.05
CA HIS A 465 26.46 3.15 31.21
C HIS A 465 25.95 1.74 30.92
N LEU A 466 25.46 1.47 29.70
CA LEU A 466 24.85 0.19 29.33
C LEU A 466 25.70 -0.54 28.30
N SER A 467 25.86 -1.85 28.47
CA SER A 467 26.44 -2.69 27.42
C SER A 467 25.55 -2.72 26.17
N PRO A 468 26.10 -3.06 24.98
CA PRO A 468 25.30 -3.21 23.76
C PRO A 468 24.11 -4.17 23.93
N ALA A 469 24.29 -5.25 24.70
CA ALA A 469 23.23 -6.19 25.06
C ALA A 469 22.11 -5.52 25.89
N MET A 470 22.47 -4.76 26.92
CA MET A 470 21.48 -4.04 27.74
C MET A 470 20.77 -2.94 26.97
N ILE A 471 21.44 -2.27 26.03
CA ILE A 471 20.80 -1.30 25.12
C ILE A 471 19.73 -2.01 24.27
N LEU A 472 20.00 -3.21 23.78
CA LEU A 472 19.02 -3.96 22.99
C LEU A 472 17.81 -4.39 23.84
N ARG A 473 18.04 -4.88 25.06
CA ARG A 473 16.96 -5.24 26.00
C ARG A 473 16.11 -4.02 26.38
N LEU A 474 16.75 -2.88 26.67
CA LEU A 474 16.05 -1.62 26.94
C LEU A 474 15.22 -1.18 25.73
N LYS A 475 15.77 -1.28 24.51
CA LYS A 475 15.00 -0.99 23.29
C LYS A 475 13.78 -1.90 23.16
N ALA A 476 13.92 -3.21 23.41
CA ALA A 476 12.80 -4.14 23.36
C ALA A 476 11.71 -3.77 24.36
N LEU A 477 12.09 -3.47 25.61
CA LEU A 477 11.17 -3.00 26.66
C LEU A 477 10.43 -1.72 26.26
N LEU A 478 11.14 -0.75 25.67
CA LEU A 478 10.54 0.52 25.24
C LEU A 478 9.64 0.40 24.01
N HIS A 479 9.83 -0.62 23.16
CA HIS A 479 8.95 -0.87 22.01
C HIS A 479 7.75 -1.75 22.36
N TYR A 480 7.72 -2.39 23.53
CA TYR A 480 6.59 -3.24 23.92
C TYR A 480 5.24 -2.50 23.91
N PRO A 481 5.08 -1.29 24.48
CA PRO A 481 3.81 -0.56 24.42
C PRO A 481 3.40 -0.19 22.98
N VAL A 482 4.38 0.14 22.13
CA VAL A 482 4.16 0.45 20.70
C VAL A 482 3.62 -0.80 19.98
N TYR A 483 4.19 -1.96 20.27
CA TYR A 483 3.72 -3.24 19.71
C TYR A 483 2.31 -3.59 20.19
N MET A 484 1.99 -3.35 21.46
CA MET A 484 0.62 -3.55 21.98
C MET A 484 -0.39 -2.61 21.32
N MET A 485 -0.04 -1.34 21.10
CA MET A 485 -0.87 -0.43 20.32
C MET A 485 -1.10 -0.93 18.90
N LEU A 486 -0.08 -1.51 18.25
CA LEU A 486 -0.23 -2.09 16.92
C LEU A 486 -1.26 -3.23 16.90
N LEU A 487 -1.20 -4.17 17.85
CA LEU A 487 -2.19 -5.25 17.98
C LEU A 487 -3.60 -4.70 18.18
N LEU A 488 -3.76 -3.74 19.10
CA LEU A 488 -5.03 -3.07 19.33
C LEU A 488 -5.59 -2.42 18.05
N THR A 489 -4.73 -1.72 17.29
CA THR A 489 -5.16 -1.07 16.05
C THR A 489 -5.62 -2.09 15.01
N GLY A 490 -5.05 -3.29 15.02
CA GLY A 490 -5.49 -4.38 14.17
C GLY A 490 -6.96 -4.75 14.42
N TYR A 491 -7.42 -4.79 15.68
CA TYR A 491 -8.83 -5.04 15.98
C TYR A 491 -9.76 -3.98 15.41
N TYR A 492 -9.42 -2.69 15.58
CA TYR A 492 -10.20 -1.59 15.00
C TYR A 492 -10.20 -1.60 13.47
N PHE A 493 -9.11 -2.05 12.85
CA PHE A 493 -9.03 -2.11 11.39
C PHE A 493 -9.85 -3.28 10.82
N PHE A 494 -9.64 -4.48 11.37
CA PHE A 494 -10.19 -5.72 10.82
C PHE A 494 -11.65 -5.95 11.19
N PHE A 495 -12.09 -5.59 12.40
CA PHE A 495 -13.42 -5.94 12.91
C PHE A 495 -14.34 -4.71 13.07
N THR A 496 -15.36 -4.83 13.92
CA THR A 496 -16.29 -3.73 14.26
C THR A 496 -15.65 -2.78 15.27
N ARG A 497 -16.26 -1.59 15.42
CA ARG A 497 -15.86 -0.64 16.47
C ARG A 497 -16.04 -1.24 17.87
N HIS A 498 -17.08 -2.03 18.08
CA HIS A 498 -17.39 -2.64 19.38
C HIS A 498 -16.35 -3.71 19.74
N VAL A 499 -15.98 -4.56 18.78
CA VAL A 499 -14.84 -5.49 18.93
C VAL A 499 -13.53 -4.75 19.28
N GLY A 500 -13.25 -3.62 18.63
CA GLY A 500 -12.09 -2.78 18.97
C GLY A 500 -12.14 -2.24 20.40
N TRP A 501 -13.33 -1.95 20.93
CA TRP A 501 -13.53 -1.52 22.31
C TRP A 501 -13.35 -2.66 23.33
N ILE A 502 -13.86 -3.86 23.02
CA ILE A 502 -13.62 -5.08 23.80
C ILE A 502 -12.11 -5.33 23.91
N ALA A 503 -11.42 -5.27 22.77
CA ALA A 503 -9.97 -5.42 22.71
C ALA A 503 -9.24 -4.37 23.56
N PHE A 504 -9.62 -3.09 23.45
CA PHE A 504 -9.07 -2.02 24.29
C PHE A 504 -9.26 -2.32 25.77
N SER A 505 -10.48 -2.71 26.16
CA SER A 505 -10.83 -2.96 27.56
C SER A 505 -10.03 -4.13 28.13
N LYS A 506 -9.95 -5.23 27.38
CA LYS A 506 -9.19 -6.43 27.77
C LYS A 506 -7.69 -6.15 27.91
N MET A 507 -7.11 -5.36 27.00
CA MET A 507 -5.68 -5.04 27.03
C MET A 507 -5.28 -3.99 28.09
N THR A 508 -6.23 -3.30 28.74
CA THR A 508 -5.94 -2.19 29.66
C THR A 508 -6.45 -2.36 31.08
N PHE A 509 -7.56 -3.09 31.28
CA PHE A 509 -8.24 -3.19 32.57
C PHE A 509 -8.25 -4.61 33.17
N GLN A 510 -7.49 -5.54 32.58
CA GLN A 510 -7.13 -6.84 33.19
C GLN A 510 -5.85 -6.69 34.01
#